data_AF-A0A938USY8-F1
#
_entry.id   AF-A0A938USY8-F1
#
_cell.length_a   1.000
_cell.length_b   1.000
_cell.length_c   1.000
_cell.angle_alpha   90.00
_cell.angle_beta   90.00
_cell.angle_gamma   90.00
#
_symmetry.space_group_name_H-M   'P 1'
#
loop_
_entity.id
_entity.type
_entity.pdbx_description
1 polymer ?
#
loop_
_entity_poly.entity_id
_entity_poly.type
_entity_poly.pdbx_seq_one_letter_code
_entity_poly.pdbx_strand_id
1 'polypeptide(L)'
;MAGLAVLAIAPAARASNCESIGDSDARNHCRAVAKKDKGACESIKDSDRRNLCRAEASGNKSHCESIRDSDKRNHCRGVAGGKSGAGSCESISDSDKRNHCRAVARKDKGPCESIRDSDARNYCRAVAGGNKSPCESIKDGNLRNRCRAEAR
;
A
#
# COMPACT_ATOMS: atom_id res chain seq x y z
N MET A 1 -40.32 -19.85 13.36
CA MET A 1 -38.99 -20.44 13.63
C MET A 1 -37.97 -19.34 13.55
N ALA A 2 -37.09 -19.31 14.55
CA ALA A 2 -36.10 -18.25 14.76
C ALA A 2 -34.93 -18.33 13.77
N GLY A 3 -34.41 -17.15 13.43
CA GLY A 3 -32.97 -16.90 13.36
C GLY A 3 -32.26 -17.27 12.06
N LEU A 4 -31.71 -16.25 11.40
CA LEU A 4 -30.27 -16.17 11.13
C LEU A 4 -29.94 -14.72 10.75
N ALA A 5 -29.43 -13.99 11.75
CA ALA A 5 -28.86 -12.67 11.55
C ALA A 5 -27.59 -12.80 10.71
N VAL A 6 -27.61 -12.25 9.49
CA VAL A 6 -26.40 -12.03 8.70
C VAL A 6 -25.68 -10.82 9.28
N LEU A 7 -24.84 -11.07 10.29
CA LEU A 7 -23.87 -10.10 10.80
C LEU A 7 -22.78 -9.91 9.74
N ALA A 8 -22.99 -8.97 8.83
CA ALA A 8 -21.96 -8.46 7.92
C ALA A 8 -20.96 -7.59 8.71
N ILE A 9 -20.12 -8.22 9.54
CA ILE A 9 -18.98 -7.53 10.19
C ILE A 9 -17.80 -7.55 9.21
N ALA A 10 -17.72 -6.57 8.32
CA ALA A 10 -16.53 -6.41 7.46
C ALA A 10 -15.95 -4.98 7.27
N PRO A 11 -16.46 -3.89 7.88
CA PRO A 11 -15.73 -2.62 7.88
C PRO A 11 -14.78 -2.44 9.09
N ALA A 12 -15.07 -3.07 10.24
CA ALA A 12 -14.35 -2.83 11.50
C ALA A 12 -12.90 -3.37 11.51
N ALA A 13 -12.65 -4.55 10.91
CA ALA A 13 -11.33 -5.17 10.93
C ALA A 13 -10.28 -4.40 10.11
N ARG A 14 -10.67 -3.82 8.97
CA ARG A 14 -9.77 -2.92 8.21
C ARG A 14 -9.49 -1.65 9.02
N ALA A 15 -10.46 -1.23 9.82
CA ALA A 15 -10.34 -0.03 10.61
C ALA A 15 -9.39 -0.18 11.79
N SER A 16 -9.45 -1.29 12.52
CA SER A 16 -8.56 -1.59 13.65
C SER A 16 -7.10 -1.78 13.21
N ASN A 17 -6.86 -2.38 12.04
CA ASN A 17 -5.51 -2.69 11.60
C ASN A 17 -4.64 -1.44 11.42
N CYS A 18 -5.14 -0.37 10.78
CA CYS A 18 -4.36 0.87 10.66
C CYS A 18 -4.07 1.51 12.03
N GLU A 19 -4.97 1.37 13.02
CA GLU A 19 -4.79 1.96 14.36
C GLU A 19 -3.65 1.32 15.14
N SER A 20 -3.39 0.04 14.89
CA SER A 20 -2.29 -0.70 15.51
C SER A 20 -0.92 -0.40 14.90
N ILE A 21 -0.82 0.53 13.94
CA ILE A 21 0.46 1.00 13.38
C ILE A 21 1.03 2.08 14.29
N GLY A 22 2.23 1.85 14.86
CA GLY A 22 2.86 2.78 15.80
C GLY A 22 3.29 4.11 15.18
N ASP A 23 3.92 4.05 14.00
CA ASP A 23 4.34 5.24 13.25
C ASP A 23 3.14 6.07 12.79
N SER A 24 3.10 7.36 13.18
CA SER A 24 1.95 8.23 12.91
C SER A 24 1.73 8.45 11.43
N ASP A 25 2.81 8.64 10.69
CA ASP A 25 2.77 8.91 9.27
C ASP A 25 2.31 7.65 8.51
N ALA A 26 2.77 6.45 8.91
CA ALA A 26 2.29 5.18 8.38
C ALA A 26 0.82 4.91 8.68
N ARG A 27 0.39 5.19 9.91
CA ARG A 27 -1.01 5.05 10.31
C ARG A 27 -1.91 5.96 9.47
N ASN A 28 -1.54 7.22 9.31
CA ASN A 28 -2.29 8.18 8.51
C ASN A 28 -2.34 7.80 7.03
N HIS A 29 -1.22 7.33 6.46
CA HIS A 29 -1.18 6.79 5.10
C HIS A 29 -2.12 5.59 4.94
N CYS A 30 -2.03 4.60 5.85
CA CYS A 30 -2.89 3.43 5.86
C CYS A 30 -4.38 3.82 5.91
N ARG A 31 -4.75 4.75 6.79
CA ARG A 31 -6.12 5.27 6.89
C ARG A 31 -6.58 5.86 5.55
N ALA A 32 -5.76 6.68 4.91
CA ALA A 32 -6.13 7.32 3.64
C ALA A 32 -6.36 6.32 2.51
N VAL A 33 -5.46 5.35 2.35
CA VAL A 33 -5.52 4.40 1.23
C VAL A 33 -6.53 3.27 1.48
N ALA A 34 -6.55 2.70 2.69
CA ALA A 34 -7.41 1.56 3.02
C ALA A 34 -8.84 1.97 3.41
N LYS A 35 -9.01 3.10 4.13
CA LYS A 35 -10.33 3.59 4.57
C LYS A 35 -10.93 4.65 3.64
N LYS A 36 -10.21 5.05 2.58
CA LYS A 36 -10.59 6.16 1.68
C LYS A 36 -10.72 7.52 2.39
N ASP A 37 -10.08 7.67 3.55
CA ASP A 37 -10.01 8.93 4.29
C ASP A 37 -8.89 9.82 3.73
N LYS A 38 -9.13 10.43 2.58
CA LYS A 38 -8.12 11.26 1.89
C LYS A 38 -7.57 12.38 2.78
N GLY A 39 -8.35 12.88 3.73
CA GLY A 39 -7.94 13.91 4.68
C GLY A 39 -6.81 13.46 5.60
N ALA A 40 -6.69 12.16 5.88
CA ALA A 40 -5.61 11.64 6.72
C ALA A 40 -4.21 11.89 6.12
N CYS A 41 -4.07 12.03 4.80
CA CYS A 41 -2.78 12.36 4.19
C CYS A 41 -2.24 13.73 4.68
N GLU A 42 -3.11 14.67 5.04
CA GLU A 42 -2.71 16.02 5.51
C GLU A 42 -2.01 15.99 6.87
N SER A 43 -2.25 14.93 7.66
CA SER A 43 -1.61 14.73 8.96
C SER A 43 -0.24 14.04 8.86
N ILE A 44 0.25 13.74 7.66
CA ILE A 44 1.58 13.13 7.43
C ILE A 44 2.64 14.24 7.43
N LYS A 45 3.65 14.09 8.29
CA LYS A 45 4.72 15.09 8.46
C LYS A 45 5.72 15.04 7.31
N ASP A 46 6.18 13.84 6.93
CA ASP A 46 7.09 13.66 5.78
C ASP A 46 6.43 14.11 4.47
N SER A 47 7.02 15.10 3.80
CA SER A 47 6.41 15.71 2.60
C SER A 47 6.29 14.73 1.44
N ASP A 48 7.32 13.89 1.24
CA ASP A 48 7.35 12.92 0.15
C ASP A 48 6.29 11.84 0.37
N ARG A 49 6.17 11.35 1.60
CA ARG A 49 5.12 10.39 1.99
C ARG A 49 3.72 10.98 1.92
N ARG A 50 3.54 12.25 2.31
CA ARG A 50 2.26 12.95 2.16
C ARG A 50 1.83 13.00 0.69
N ASN A 51 2.75 13.34 -0.21
CA ASN A 51 2.47 13.41 -1.64
C ASN A 51 2.21 12.02 -2.26
N LEU A 52 2.95 10.99 -1.83
CA LEU A 52 2.67 9.60 -2.20
C LEU A 52 1.26 9.18 -1.75
N CYS A 53 0.92 9.43 -0.48
CA CYS A 53 -0.40 9.15 0.08
C CYS A 53 -1.52 9.81 -0.74
N ARG A 54 -1.36 11.11 -1.06
CA ARG A 54 -2.34 11.85 -1.88
C ARG A 54 -2.50 11.23 -3.26
N ALA A 55 -1.40 10.82 -3.90
CA ALA A 55 -1.44 10.17 -5.21
C ALA A 55 -2.19 8.84 -5.16
N GLU A 56 -1.88 7.98 -4.19
CA GLU A 56 -2.50 6.66 -4.06
C GLU A 56 -3.98 6.74 -3.65
N ALA A 57 -4.32 7.62 -2.70
CA ALA A 57 -5.68 7.76 -2.21
C ALA A 57 -6.62 8.45 -3.22
N SER A 58 -6.10 9.36 -4.04
CA SER A 58 -6.88 10.05 -5.08
C SER A 58 -6.81 9.38 -6.46
N GLY A 59 -5.80 8.53 -6.71
CA GLY A 59 -5.46 8.02 -8.04
C GLY A 59 -4.83 9.07 -8.95
N ASN A 60 -4.51 10.27 -8.46
CA ASN A 60 -3.94 11.35 -9.26
C ASN A 60 -2.41 11.35 -9.20
N LYS A 61 -1.76 10.90 -10.28
CA LYS A 61 -0.31 10.87 -10.41
C LYS A 61 0.36 12.24 -10.37
N SER A 62 -0.36 13.35 -10.55
CA SER A 62 0.26 14.69 -10.51
C SER A 62 0.88 15.01 -9.15
N HIS A 63 0.37 14.41 -8.07
CA HIS A 63 0.96 14.55 -6.73
C HIS A 63 2.37 13.96 -6.64
N CYS A 64 2.71 12.99 -7.50
CA CYS A 64 4.04 12.38 -7.51
C CYS A 64 5.14 13.38 -7.90
N GLU A 65 4.80 14.44 -8.66
CA GLU A 65 5.76 15.44 -9.13
C GLU A 65 6.39 16.27 -8.00
N SER A 66 5.70 16.35 -6.86
CA SER A 66 6.19 17.06 -5.66
C SER A 66 7.05 16.18 -4.74
N ILE A 67 7.33 14.93 -5.12
CA ILE A 67 8.19 14.01 -4.36
C ILE A 67 9.65 14.26 -4.75
N ARG A 68 10.49 14.56 -3.75
CA ARG A 68 11.91 14.89 -3.96
C ARG A 68 12.74 13.66 -4.24
N ASP A 69 12.60 12.61 -3.42
CA ASP A 69 13.29 11.34 -3.61
C ASP A 69 12.89 10.68 -4.94
N SER A 70 13.89 10.37 -5.77
CA SER A 70 13.66 9.86 -7.12
C SER A 70 13.01 8.48 -7.13
N ASP A 71 13.42 7.59 -6.25
CA ASP A 71 12.89 6.23 -6.16
C ASP A 71 11.43 6.26 -5.68
N LYS A 72 11.10 7.07 -4.65
CA LYS A 72 9.73 7.30 -4.18
C LYS A 72 8.87 7.93 -5.28
N ARG A 73 9.39 8.90 -6.04
CA ARG A 73 8.66 9.55 -7.13
C ARG A 73 8.32 8.55 -8.24
N ASN A 74 9.30 7.73 -8.64
CA ASN A 74 9.13 6.69 -9.65
C ASN A 74 8.16 5.60 -9.19
N HIS A 75 8.25 5.21 -7.91
CA HIS A 75 7.29 4.29 -7.28
C HIS A 75 5.87 4.85 -7.32
N CYS A 76 5.69 6.10 -6.89
CA CYS A 76 4.40 6.81 -6.93
C CYS A 76 3.79 6.82 -8.33
N ARG A 77 4.57 7.24 -9.35
CA ARG A 77 4.11 7.28 -10.74
C ARG A 77 3.69 5.91 -11.25
N GLY A 78 4.41 4.87 -10.86
CA GLY A 78 4.07 3.49 -11.16
C GLY A 78 2.75 3.06 -10.54
N VAL A 79 2.63 3.19 -9.22
CA VAL A 79 1.46 2.70 -8.47
C VAL A 79 0.21 3.53 -8.76
N ALA A 80 0.28 4.86 -8.71
CA ALA A 80 -0.85 5.74 -8.98
C ALA A 80 -1.24 5.75 -10.47
N GLY A 81 -0.28 5.56 -11.38
CA GLY A 81 -0.52 5.46 -12.82
C GLY A 81 -0.96 4.07 -13.30
N GLY A 82 -0.93 3.06 -12.43
CA GLY A 82 -1.27 1.67 -12.77
C GLY A 82 -0.47 1.14 -13.97
N LYS A 83 -1.14 0.39 -14.85
CA LYS A 83 -0.48 -0.25 -16.00
C LYS A 83 0.25 0.75 -16.91
N SER A 84 -0.33 1.93 -17.12
CA SER A 84 0.27 3.02 -17.92
C SER A 84 1.46 3.68 -17.23
N GLY A 85 1.50 3.66 -15.89
CA GLY A 85 2.61 4.18 -15.08
C GLY A 85 3.73 3.18 -14.84
N ALA A 86 3.51 1.88 -15.08
CA ALA A 86 4.43 0.81 -14.71
C ALA A 86 5.85 0.95 -15.28
N GLY A 87 6.02 1.66 -16.40
CA GLY A 87 7.35 1.98 -16.94
C GLY A 87 8.21 2.84 -16.01
N SER A 88 7.61 3.68 -15.15
CA SER A 88 8.36 4.46 -14.16
C SER A 88 9.04 3.59 -13.11
N CYS A 89 8.54 2.39 -12.83
CA CYS A 89 9.16 1.47 -11.87
C CYS A 89 10.58 1.05 -12.29
N GLU A 90 10.90 1.09 -13.58
CA GLU A 90 12.22 0.69 -14.12
C GLU A 90 13.36 1.59 -13.63
N SER A 91 13.05 2.85 -13.33
CA SER A 91 14.01 3.84 -12.85
C SER A 91 14.21 3.83 -11.33
N ILE A 92 13.66 2.84 -10.62
CA ILE A 92 13.88 2.66 -9.18
C ILE A 92 15.17 1.86 -8.99
N SER A 93 16.11 2.42 -8.23
CA SER A 93 17.44 1.84 -8.03
C SER A 93 17.38 0.57 -7.19
N ASP A 94 16.65 0.63 -6.06
CA ASP A 94 16.42 -0.51 -5.17
C ASP A 94 15.61 -1.62 -5.87
N SER A 95 16.17 -2.83 -5.92
CA SER A 95 15.54 -3.95 -6.64
C SER A 95 14.22 -4.40 -6.02
N ASP A 96 14.12 -4.35 -4.70
CA ASP A 96 12.95 -4.85 -3.98
C ASP A 96 11.79 -3.86 -4.14
N LYS A 97 12.06 -2.55 -4.02
CA LYS A 97 11.09 -1.49 -4.32
C LYS A 97 10.67 -1.49 -5.79
N ARG A 98 11.61 -1.72 -6.72
CA ARG A 98 11.32 -1.83 -8.15
C ARG A 98 10.36 -2.98 -8.44
N ASN A 99 10.64 -4.16 -7.90
CA ASN A 99 9.82 -5.35 -8.07
C ASN A 99 8.44 -5.17 -7.43
N HIS A 100 8.38 -4.57 -6.24
CA HIS A 100 7.11 -4.21 -5.60
C HIS A 100 6.28 -3.24 -6.44
N CYS A 101 6.89 -2.17 -6.94
CA CYS A 101 6.25 -1.20 -7.83
C CYS A 101 5.66 -1.87 -9.07
N ARG A 102 6.46 -2.68 -9.78
CA ARG A 102 6.03 -3.40 -10.99
C ARG A 102 4.82 -4.29 -10.69
N ALA A 103 4.87 -5.02 -9.58
CA ALA A 103 3.82 -5.94 -9.20
C ALA A 103 2.50 -5.22 -8.94
N VAL A 104 2.52 -4.16 -8.11
CA VAL A 104 1.32 -3.40 -7.75
C VAL A 104 0.77 -2.63 -8.96
N ALA A 105 1.63 -1.96 -9.73
CA ALA A 105 1.22 -1.17 -10.90
C ALA A 105 0.54 -2.03 -11.97
N ARG A 106 1.03 -3.27 -12.17
CA ARG A 106 0.50 -4.20 -13.18
C ARG A 106 -0.58 -5.15 -12.64
N LYS A 107 -0.80 -5.18 -11.32
CA LYS A 107 -1.60 -6.20 -10.62
C LYS A 107 -1.13 -7.62 -10.95
N ASP A 108 0.18 -7.80 -10.95
CA ASP A 108 0.84 -9.07 -11.24
C ASP A 108 1.75 -9.42 -10.06
N LYS A 109 1.54 -10.55 -9.40
CA LYS A 109 2.36 -10.97 -8.25
C LYS A 109 3.72 -11.55 -8.65
N GLY A 110 3.95 -11.88 -9.92
CA GLY A 110 5.18 -12.50 -10.42
C GLY A 110 6.46 -11.76 -9.97
N PRO A 111 6.56 -10.42 -10.14
CA PRO A 111 7.73 -9.67 -9.70
C PRO A 111 8.01 -9.76 -8.19
N CYS A 112 7.00 -10.01 -7.35
CA CYS A 112 7.20 -10.13 -5.90
C CYS A 112 8.16 -11.27 -5.54
N GLU A 113 8.26 -12.31 -6.37
CA GLU A 113 9.14 -13.47 -6.13
C GLU A 113 10.63 -13.10 -6.12
N SER A 114 11.00 -11.99 -6.76
CA SER A 114 12.38 -11.48 -6.78
C SER A 114 12.70 -10.51 -5.65
N ILE A 115 11.76 -10.26 -4.72
CA ILE A 115 12.00 -9.45 -3.53
C ILE A 115 12.72 -10.30 -2.48
N ARG A 116 13.88 -9.82 -2.00
CA ARG A 116 14.71 -10.57 -1.04
C ARG A 116 14.12 -10.54 0.34
N ASP A 117 13.73 -9.37 0.82
CA ASP A 117 13.11 -9.23 2.14
C ASP A 117 11.78 -10.00 2.22
N SER A 118 11.67 -10.89 3.22
CA SER A 118 10.51 -11.79 3.30
C SER A 118 9.21 -11.06 3.61
N ASP A 119 9.28 -10.03 4.44
CA ASP A 119 8.11 -9.28 4.87
C ASP A 119 7.59 -8.40 3.72
N ALA A 120 8.48 -7.72 3.01
CA ALA A 120 8.18 -6.95 1.81
C ALA A 120 7.65 -7.85 0.68
N ARG A 121 8.20 -9.05 0.50
CA ARG A 121 7.71 -10.03 -0.49
C ARG A 121 6.28 -10.46 -0.17
N ASN A 122 6.00 -10.80 1.09
CA ASN A 122 4.67 -11.20 1.53
C ASN A 122 3.65 -10.04 1.40
N TYR A 123 4.06 -8.83 1.79
CA TYR A 123 3.27 -7.62 1.57
C TYR A 123 2.94 -7.41 0.08
N CYS A 124 3.94 -7.50 -0.78
CA CYS A 124 3.80 -7.38 -2.23
C CYS A 124 2.80 -8.38 -2.79
N ARG A 125 2.96 -9.68 -2.47
CA ARG A 125 2.05 -10.75 -2.91
C ARG A 125 0.61 -10.46 -2.50
N ALA A 126 0.41 -9.94 -1.29
CA ALA A 126 -0.91 -9.68 -0.77
C ALA A 126 -1.59 -8.51 -1.50
N VAL A 127 -0.88 -7.39 -1.66
CA VAL A 127 -1.43 -6.18 -2.27
C VAL A 127 -1.60 -6.32 -3.78
N ALA A 128 -0.59 -6.84 -4.49
CA ALA A 128 -0.66 -7.02 -5.94
C ALA A 128 -1.61 -8.17 -6.34
N GLY A 129 -1.66 -9.23 -5.53
CA GLY A 129 -2.49 -10.42 -5.78
C GLY A 129 -3.91 -10.34 -5.24
N GLY A 130 -4.25 -9.34 -4.41
CA GLY A 130 -5.58 -9.22 -3.80
C GLY A 130 -5.91 -10.40 -2.88
N ASN A 131 -4.94 -10.87 -2.10
CA ASN A 131 -5.12 -11.97 -1.14
C ASN A 131 -4.46 -11.59 0.18
N LYS A 132 -5.19 -11.59 1.29
CA LYS A 132 -4.65 -11.23 2.61
C LYS A 132 -3.81 -12.33 3.27
N SER A 133 -3.92 -13.58 2.82
CA SER A 133 -3.24 -14.73 3.44
C SER A 133 -1.73 -14.52 3.65
N PRO A 134 -0.97 -13.95 2.70
CA PRO A 134 0.46 -13.71 2.89
C PRO A 134 0.77 -12.71 4.02
N CYS A 135 -0.16 -11.83 4.41
CA CYS A 135 0.05 -10.88 5.49
C CYS A 135 0.34 -11.58 6.83
N GLU A 136 -0.19 -12.79 7.04
CA GLU A 136 0.00 -13.56 8.28
C GLU A 136 1.46 -14.01 8.48
N SER A 137 2.22 -14.09 7.39
CA SER A 137 3.64 -14.47 7.42
C SER A 137 4.58 -13.28 7.61
N ILE A 138 4.06 -12.05 7.76
CA ILE A 138 4.86 -10.84 7.99
C ILE A 138 5.22 -10.73 9.48
N LYS A 139 6.51 -10.65 9.78
CA LYS A 139 7.01 -10.58 11.16
C LYS A 139 6.84 -9.17 11.74
N ASP A 140 7.17 -8.14 10.99
CA ASP A 140 7.00 -6.75 11.40
C ASP A 140 5.51 -6.44 11.65
N GLY A 141 5.19 -6.03 12.89
CA GLY A 141 3.81 -5.80 13.30
C GLY A 141 3.14 -4.65 12.53
N ASN A 142 3.87 -3.57 12.27
CA ASN A 142 3.35 -2.40 11.56
C ASN A 142 3.04 -2.74 10.10
N LEU A 143 3.96 -3.42 9.43
CA LEU A 143 3.81 -3.85 8.04
C LEU A 143 2.73 -4.91 7.89
N ARG A 144 2.61 -5.85 8.84
CA ARG A 144 1.52 -6.83 8.87
C ARG A 144 0.16 -6.14 8.97
N ASN A 145 0.04 -5.20 9.89
CA ASN A 145 -1.19 -4.43 10.10
C ASN A 145 -1.55 -3.60 8.86
N ARG A 146 -0.55 -2.93 8.26
CA ARG A 146 -0.72 -2.24 6.98
C ARG A 146 -1.19 -3.18 5.87
N CYS A 147 -0.53 -4.33 5.71
CA CYS A 147 -0.87 -5.37 4.74
C CYS A 147 -2.35 -5.78 4.84
N ARG A 148 -2.81 -6.13 6.05
CA ARG A 148 -4.19 -6.57 6.29
C ARG A 148 -5.23 -5.50 5.97
N ALA A 149 -4.87 -4.23 6.10
CA ALA A 149 -5.73 -3.10 5.74
C ALA A 149 -5.80 -2.88 4.23
N GLU A 150 -4.65 -2.90 3.55
CA GLU A 150 -4.50 -2.52 2.14
C GLU A 150 -4.79 -3.66 1.16
N ALA A 151 -4.37 -4.90 1.44
CA ALA A 151 -4.63 -6.06 0.59
C ALA A 151 -6.13 -6.32 0.49
N ARG A 152 -6.67 -6.43 -0.73
CA ARG A 152 -8.12 -6.45 -0.95
C ARG A 152 -8.76 -7.74 -0.52
#